data_AF-A0A3B0UH50-F1
#
_entry.id   AF-A0A3B0UH50-F1
#
_cell.length_a   1.000
_cell.length_b   1.000
_cell.length_c   1.000
_cell.angle_alpha   90.00
_cell.angle_beta   90.00
_cell.angle_gamma   90.00
#
_symmetry.space_group_name_H-M   'P 1'
#
loop_
_entity.id
_entity.type
_entity.pdbx_description
1 polymer ?
#
loop_
_entity_poly.entity_id
_entity_poly.type
_entity_poly.pdbx_seq_one_letter_code
_entity_poly.pdbx_strand_id
1 'polypeptide(L)'
;MFNKELYQYFSQTETPFYFYDMGLFKESLGELKQAAEKYNYLVHYAIKANANERILKTIKEYGFGVDCVSGNEVKKAIETGIKAEKIVFAGVGKSDGEINYAID
;
A
#
# COMPACT_ATOMS: atom_id res chain seq x y z
N MET A 1 -15.44 10.90 9.71
CA MET A 1 -16.11 10.84 11.04
C MET A 1 -17.30 9.90 10.93
N PHE A 2 -17.55 9.03 11.91
CA PHE A 2 -18.63 8.04 11.85
C PHE A 2 -20.00 8.71 11.76
N ASN A 3 -20.79 8.33 10.76
CA ASN A 3 -22.13 8.85 10.51
C ASN A 3 -23.19 7.75 10.74
N LYS A 4 -24.47 8.14 10.70
CA LYS A 4 -25.59 7.22 10.98
C LYS A 4 -25.63 6.02 10.03
N GLU A 5 -25.25 6.21 8.76
CA GLU A 5 -25.20 5.14 7.75
C GLU A 5 -24.14 4.09 8.09
N LEU A 6 -22.93 4.53 8.48
CA LEU A 6 -21.85 3.65 8.91
C LEU A 6 -22.23 2.84 10.15
N TYR A 7 -22.87 3.46 11.15
CA TYR A 7 -23.36 2.73 12.32
C TYR A 7 -24.35 1.63 11.92
N GLN A 8 -25.29 1.94 11.04
CA GLN A 8 -26.29 0.96 10.59
C GLN A 8 -25.65 -0.19 9.82
N TYR A 9 -24.66 0.10 8.97
CA TYR A 9 -23.89 -0.93 8.27
C TYR A 9 -23.11 -1.83 9.25
N PHE A 10 -22.43 -1.24 10.24
CA PHE A 10 -21.67 -2.01 11.23
C PHE A 10 -22.55 -2.88 12.12
N SER A 11 -23.74 -2.41 12.51
CA SER A 11 -24.70 -3.21 13.29
C SER A 11 -25.19 -4.46 12.55
N GLN A 12 -25.11 -4.49 11.22
CA GLN A 12 -25.48 -5.63 10.38
C GLN A 12 -24.27 -6.48 9.95
N THR A 13 -23.05 -6.05 10.28
CA THR A 13 -21.82 -6.75 9.90
C THR A 13 -21.39 -7.66 11.04
N GLU A 14 -21.17 -8.94 10.72
CA GLU A 14 -20.68 -9.92 11.69
C GLU A 14 -19.27 -9.56 12.17
N THR A 15 -19.06 -9.59 13.48
CA THR A 15 -17.77 -9.30 14.10
C THR A 15 -16.92 -10.56 14.29
N PRO A 16 -15.58 -10.48 14.19
CA PRO A 16 -14.80 -9.25 13.99
C PRO A 16 -14.58 -8.90 12.52
N PHE A 17 -14.54 -7.60 12.22
CA PHE A 17 -14.13 -7.09 10.90
C PHE A 17 -13.21 -5.87 11.03
N TYR A 18 -12.43 -5.60 9.99
CA TYR A 18 -11.63 -4.38 9.86
C TYR A 18 -12.37 -3.35 9.01
N PHE A 19 -12.36 -2.10 9.47
CA PHE A 19 -12.81 -0.95 8.70
C PHE A 19 -11.62 -0.03 8.39
N TYR A 20 -11.45 0.33 7.12
CA TYR A 20 -10.45 1.28 6.67
C TYR A 20 -11.14 2.53 6.11
N ASP A 21 -10.89 3.69 6.71
CA ASP A 21 -11.39 4.96 6.17
C ASP A 21 -10.56 5.36 4.95
N MET A 22 -11.10 5.03 3.76
CA MET A 22 -10.44 5.34 2.49
C MET A 22 -10.42 6.85 2.18
N GLY A 23 -11.31 7.64 2.78
CA GLY A 23 -11.31 9.09 2.63
C GLY A 23 -10.12 9.71 3.34
N LEU A 24 -9.95 9.35 4.63
CA LEU A 24 -8.78 9.74 5.42
C LEU A 24 -7.48 9.26 4.79
N PHE A 25 -7.45 8.01 4.30
CA PHE A 25 -6.26 7.48 3.64
C PHE A 25 -5.86 8.32 2.42
N LYS A 26 -6.83 8.67 1.56
CA LYS A 26 -6.63 9.51 0.37
C LYS A 26 -6.18 10.93 0.72
N GLU A 27 -6.69 11.49 1.81
CA GLU A 27 -6.25 12.80 2.32
C GLU A 27 -4.78 12.76 2.73
N SER A 28 -4.39 11.78 3.56
CA SER A 28 -3.00 11.58 3.97
C SER A 28 -2.04 11.36 2.79
N LEU A 29 -2.44 10.57 1.79
CA LEU A 29 -1.64 10.38 0.58
C LEU A 29 -1.49 11.69 -0.22
N GLY A 30 -2.53 12.52 -0.26
CA GLY A 30 -2.52 13.81 -0.94
C GLY A 30 -1.55 14.80 -0.30
N GLU A 31 -1.60 14.93 1.02
CA GLU A 31 -0.66 15.78 1.78
C GLU A 31 0.79 15.31 1.61
N LEU A 32 1.02 14.00 1.71
CA LEU A 32 2.36 13.44 1.54
C LEU A 32 2.89 13.62 0.11
N LYS A 33 2.02 13.45 -0.90
CA LYS A 33 2.36 13.69 -2.30
C LYS A 33 2.79 15.15 -2.51
N GLN A 34 1.99 16.10 -2.02
CA GLN A 34 2.29 17.53 -2.16
C GLN A 34 3.64 17.88 -1.50
N ALA A 35 3.90 17.35 -0.30
CA ALA A 35 5.15 17.57 0.40
C ALA A 35 6.37 16.98 -0.33
N ALA A 36 6.21 15.80 -0.94
CA ALA A 36 7.26 15.11 -1.69
C ALA A 36 7.56 15.77 -3.05
N GLU A 37 6.51 16.20 -3.77
CA GLU A 37 6.63 16.84 -5.08
C GLU A 37 7.47 18.12 -5.03
N LYS A 38 7.42 18.86 -3.91
CA LYS A 38 8.26 20.05 -3.68
C LYS A 38 9.75 19.79 -3.88
N TYR A 39 10.22 18.57 -3.62
CA TYR A 39 11.63 18.18 -3.71
C TYR A 39 11.88 17.06 -4.72
N ASN A 40 10.88 16.74 -5.57
CA ASN A 40 10.94 15.65 -6.54
C ASN A 40 11.28 14.28 -5.90
N TYR A 41 10.76 14.00 -4.71
CA TYR A 41 10.93 12.71 -4.05
C TYR A 41 9.88 11.69 -4.50
N LEU A 42 10.31 10.44 -4.69
CA LEU A 42 9.42 9.31 -4.89
C LEU A 42 9.12 8.62 -3.56
N VAL A 43 7.87 8.70 -3.14
CA VAL A 43 7.39 8.04 -1.92
C VAL A 43 7.19 6.55 -2.17
N HIS A 44 7.70 5.71 -1.27
CA HIS A 44 7.49 4.26 -1.27
C HIS A 44 6.69 3.87 -0.03
N TYR A 45 5.51 3.31 -0.24
CA TYR A 45 4.66 2.83 0.85
C TYR A 45 5.19 1.49 1.38
N ALA A 46 5.39 1.37 2.70
CA ALA A 46 5.80 0.12 3.32
C ALA A 46 4.62 -0.87 3.34
N ILE A 47 4.61 -1.84 2.42
CA ILE A 47 3.50 -2.78 2.22
C ILE A 47 3.16 -3.63 3.45
N LYS A 48 4.17 -3.92 4.28
CA LYS A 48 4.00 -4.61 5.57
C LYS A 48 3.01 -3.95 6.53
N ALA A 49 2.73 -2.66 6.35
CA ALA A 49 1.71 -1.96 7.15
C ALA A 49 0.30 -2.44 6.81
N ASN A 50 0.00 -2.62 5.51
CA ASN A 50 -1.26 -3.18 5.02
C ASN A 50 -1.14 -3.53 3.53
N ALA A 51 -1.16 -4.83 3.20
CA ALA A 51 -1.04 -5.34 1.84
C ALA A 51 -2.40 -5.54 1.13
N ASN A 52 -3.49 -4.99 1.67
CA ASN A 52 -4.81 -5.08 1.06
C ASN A 52 -4.81 -4.48 -0.35
N GLU A 53 -5.40 -5.19 -1.31
CA GLU A 53 -5.37 -4.80 -2.73
C GLU A 53 -5.97 -3.42 -2.99
N ARG A 54 -7.02 -3.01 -2.25
CA ARG A 54 -7.64 -1.69 -2.42
C ARG A 54 -6.69 -0.58 -1.94
N ILE A 55 -5.95 -0.81 -0.87
CA ILE A 55 -4.92 0.10 -0.35
C ILE A 55 -3.80 0.25 -1.38
N LEU A 56 -3.29 -0.88 -1.90
CA LEU A 56 -2.22 -0.91 -2.90
C LEU A 56 -2.62 -0.24 -4.23
N LYS A 57 -3.87 -0.46 -4.70
CA LYS A 57 -4.41 0.25 -5.86
C LYS A 57 -4.49 1.76 -5.62
N THR A 58 -4.90 2.17 -4.43
CA THR A 58 -5.03 3.59 -4.08
C THR A 58 -3.67 4.29 -4.04
N ILE A 59 -2.64 3.71 -3.39
CA ILE A 59 -1.29 4.34 -3.40
C ILE A 59 -0.73 4.46 -4.82
N LYS A 60 -1.03 3.48 -5.69
CA LYS A 60 -0.61 3.48 -7.09
C LYS A 60 -1.27 4.62 -7.86
N GLU A 61 -2.56 4.87 -7.65
CA GLU A 61 -3.27 6.02 -8.24
C GLU A 61 -2.64 7.36 -7.84
N TYR A 62 -2.07 7.45 -6.64
CA TYR A 62 -1.32 8.64 -6.19
C TYR A 62 0.08 8.74 -6.80
N GLY A 63 0.56 7.69 -7.46
CA GLY A 63 1.85 7.62 -8.13
C GLY A 63 2.99 7.09 -7.26
N PHE A 64 2.69 6.59 -6.06
CA PHE A 64 3.69 6.09 -5.11
C PHE A 64 4.26 4.74 -5.56
N GLY A 65 5.48 4.46 -5.10
CA GLY A 65 6.09 3.14 -5.14
C GLY A 65 5.77 2.32 -3.89
N VAL A 66 6.43 1.18 -3.76
CA VAL A 66 6.28 0.27 -2.62
C VAL A 66 7.62 -0.16 -2.07
N ASP A 67 7.74 -0.18 -0.75
CA ASP A 67 8.83 -0.80 -0.02
C ASP A 67 8.40 -2.18 0.48
N CYS A 68 9.03 -3.22 -0.09
CA CYS A 68 8.80 -4.63 0.19
C CYS A 68 9.93 -5.20 1.04
N VAL A 69 9.62 -6.16 1.93
CA VAL A 69 10.60 -6.87 2.76
C VAL A 69 10.61 -8.38 2.53
N SER A 70 9.77 -8.89 1.63
CA SER A 70 9.74 -10.29 1.17
C SER A 70 9.40 -10.40 -0.32
N GLY A 71 9.77 -11.52 -0.95
CA GLY A 71 9.43 -11.79 -2.35
C GLY A 71 7.92 -11.90 -2.59
N ASN A 72 7.14 -12.34 -1.59
CA ASN A 72 5.67 -12.37 -1.69
C ASN A 72 5.07 -10.96 -1.76
N GLU A 73 5.67 -9.99 -1.06
CA GLU A 73 5.25 -8.59 -1.14
C GLU A 73 5.62 -7.96 -2.49
N VAL A 74 6.82 -8.27 -3.02
CA VAL A 74 7.22 -7.90 -4.39
C VAL A 74 6.20 -8.43 -5.39
N LYS A 75 5.89 -9.73 -5.31
CA LYS A 75 4.87 -10.38 -6.15
C LYS A 75 3.52 -9.69 -6.02
N LYS A 76 3.04 -9.41 -4.80
CA LYS A 76 1.76 -8.75 -4.57
C LYS A 76 1.71 -7.33 -5.15
N ALA A 77 2.80 -6.57 -5.06
CA ALA A 77 2.90 -5.25 -5.65
C ALA A 77 2.82 -5.30 -7.18
N ILE A 78 3.53 -6.25 -7.81
CA ILE A 78 3.49 -6.49 -9.26
C ILE A 78 2.08 -6.90 -9.71
N GLU A 79 1.44 -7.86 -9.03
CA GLU A 79 0.07 -8.31 -9.32
C GLU A 79 -0.96 -7.17 -9.21
N THR A 80 -0.70 -6.18 -8.36
CA THR A 80 -1.55 -4.98 -8.23
C THR A 80 -1.27 -3.93 -9.32
N GLY A 81 -0.31 -4.19 -10.21
CA GLY A 81 0.07 -3.38 -11.36
C GLY A 81 0.99 -2.21 -11.00
N ILE A 82 1.70 -2.29 -9.88
CA ILE A 82 2.76 -1.34 -9.53
C ILE A 82 3.98 -1.69 -10.38
N LYS A 83 4.56 -0.70 -11.06
CA LYS A 83 5.71 -0.94 -11.94
C LYS A 83 6.92 -1.38 -11.11
N ALA A 84 7.67 -2.36 -11.61
CA ALA A 84 8.88 -2.87 -10.97
C ALA A 84 9.90 -1.76 -10.63
N GLU A 85 10.05 -0.76 -11.51
CA GLU A 85 10.92 0.42 -11.32
C GLU A 85 10.57 1.28 -10.08
N LYS A 86 9.39 1.07 -9.48
CA LYS A 86 8.90 1.75 -8.27
C LYS A 86 8.81 0.81 -7.06
N ILE A 87 9.38 -0.38 -7.14
CA ILE A 87 9.43 -1.33 -6.02
C ILE A 87 10.85 -1.34 -5.48
N VAL A 88 11.00 -1.10 -4.18
CA VAL A 88 12.26 -1.30 -3.47
C VAL A 88 12.16 -2.55 -2.61
N PHE A 89 13.20 -3.38 -2.61
CA PHE A 89 13.24 -4.64 -1.87
C PHE A 89 14.24 -4.55 -0.71
N ALA A 90 13.73 -4.15 0.46
CA ALA A 90 14.46 -4.08 1.72
C ALA A 90 14.48 -5.43 2.46
N GLY A 91 15.03 -5.44 3.68
CA GLY A 91 15.12 -6.64 4.54
C GLY A 91 16.50 -7.31 4.51
N VAL A 92 16.97 -7.75 5.68
CA VAL A 92 18.32 -8.33 5.87
C VAL A 92 18.41 -9.83 5.57
N GLY A 93 17.27 -10.51 5.49
CA GLY A 93 17.19 -11.98 5.40
C GLY A 93 16.57 -12.48 4.10
N LYS A 94 16.83 -11.83 2.97
CA LYS A 94 16.33 -12.28 1.67
C LYS A 94 16.95 -13.61 1.30
N SER A 95 16.13 -14.56 0.85
CA SER A 95 16.63 -15.80 0.25
C SER A 95 17.06 -15.60 -1.20
N ASP A 96 17.94 -16.46 -1.72
CA ASP A 96 18.34 -16.45 -3.13
C ASP A 96 17.14 -16.55 -4.07
N GLY A 97 16.13 -17.34 -3.70
CA GLY A 97 14.89 -17.48 -4.48
C GLY A 97 14.10 -16.17 -4.59
N GLU A 98 14.03 -15.40 -3.51
CA GLU A 98 13.37 -14.09 -3.53
C GLU A 98 14.18 -13.04 -4.30
N ILE A 99 15.52 -13.08 -4.18
CA ILE A 99 16.40 -12.17 -4.91
C ILE A 99 16.29 -12.43 -6.42
N ASN A 100 16.37 -13.69 -6.85
CA ASN A 100 16.24 -14.05 -8.26
C ASN A 100 14.90 -13.61 -8.85
N TYR A 101 13.79 -13.89 -8.13
CA TYR A 101 12.46 -13.44 -8.55
C TYR A 101 12.35 -11.91 -8.70
N ALA A 102 13.06 -11.14 -7.87
CA ALA A 102 13.01 -9.69 -7.92
C ALA A 102 13.89 -9.07 -9.02
N ILE A 103 14.81 -9.86 -9.60
CA ILE A 103 15.70 -9.44 -10.70
C ILE A 103 15.09 -9.80 -12.07
N ASP A 104 14.35 -10.90 -12.15
CA ASP A 104 13.66 -11.40 -13.36
C ASP A 104 12.53 -10.46 -13.84
#